data_AF-A0A258KVW5-F1
#
_entry.id   AF-A0A258KVW5-F1
#
_cell.length_a   1.000
_cell.length_b   1.000
_cell.length_c   1.000
_cell.angle_alpha   90.00
_cell.angle_beta   90.00
_cell.angle_gamma   90.00
#
_symmetry.space_group_name_H-M   'P 1'
#
loop_
_entity.id
_entity.type
_entity.pdbx_description
1 polymer ?
#
loop_
_entity_poly.entity_id
_entity_poly.type
_entity_poly.pdbx_seq_one_letter_code
_entity_poly.pdbx_strand_id
1 'polypeptide(L)'
;SNPCVEAIVASTRGDARTAPTLLRRPELRPAHAYVLFWWADAEARKLILQRFAVSREILQDAVGDLFAVASEEGWQDPMSRKALQFIERRQRNRAAIAKSPFDSLDDAIAAAQNGMTRDVAEEISYLSGLKPMTGAKIFTDPGGEPLAILCKATGLPRAAIRALWRGLRRPEVDSTGATAPALERVMAVFDMIAVDRAQTVLRYWNWSLSSALTPALLKAIREGDEAAVDEYSVPQRAAMLALSRDFGR
;
A
#
# COMPACT_ATOMS: atom_id res chain seq x y z
N SER A 1 15.05 -2.67 -15.77
CA SER A 1 14.03 -1.62 -15.51
C SER A 1 14.05 -0.62 -16.66
N ASN A 2 13.09 0.30 -16.78
CA ASN A 2 13.12 1.36 -17.79
C ASN A 2 13.11 2.72 -17.07
N PRO A 3 14.30 3.33 -16.83
CA PRO A 3 14.44 4.58 -16.06
C PRO A 3 13.63 5.75 -16.63
N CYS A 4 13.42 5.77 -17.96
CA CYS A 4 12.62 6.80 -18.61
C CYS A 4 11.15 6.75 -18.16
N VAL A 5 10.57 5.55 -18.03
CA VAL A 5 9.19 5.40 -17.54
C VAL A 5 9.06 5.85 -16.08
N GLU A 6 10.07 5.58 -15.26
CA GLU A 6 10.10 6.03 -13.85
C GLU A 6 10.13 7.57 -13.77
N ALA A 7 10.96 8.22 -14.59
CA ALA A 7 11.02 9.69 -14.67
C ALA A 7 9.69 10.30 -15.13
N ILE A 8 9.01 9.67 -16.09
CA ILE A 8 7.68 10.11 -16.55
C ILE A 8 6.64 9.92 -15.44
N VAL A 9 6.66 8.80 -14.71
CA VAL A 9 5.77 8.60 -13.56
C VAL A 9 6.02 9.69 -12.51
N ALA A 10 7.27 10.00 -12.21
CA ALA A 10 7.63 11.06 -11.28
C ALA A 10 7.11 12.43 -11.74
N SER A 11 7.23 12.75 -13.02
CA SER A 11 6.78 14.04 -13.58
C SER A 11 5.26 14.22 -13.57
N THR A 12 4.48 13.13 -13.47
CA THR A 12 3.02 13.25 -13.26
C THR A 12 2.65 13.88 -11.92
N ARG A 13 3.58 13.92 -10.96
CA ARG A 13 3.33 14.54 -9.66
C ARG A 13 3.11 16.04 -9.84
N GLY A 14 1.90 16.50 -9.58
CA GLY A 14 1.50 17.89 -9.74
C GLY A 14 0.71 18.19 -11.02
N ASP A 15 0.57 17.22 -11.93
CA ASP A 15 -0.32 17.33 -13.10
C ASP A 15 -1.25 16.11 -13.20
N ALA A 16 -2.46 16.26 -12.64
CA ALA A 16 -3.48 15.22 -12.62
C ALA A 16 -3.90 14.73 -14.02
N ARG A 17 -3.70 15.53 -15.08
CA ARG A 17 -4.14 15.19 -16.45
C ARG A 17 -3.25 14.13 -17.10
N THR A 18 -2.03 13.97 -16.62
CA THR A 18 -1.03 13.06 -17.21
C THR A 18 -1.21 11.61 -16.73
N ALA A 19 -1.70 11.42 -15.50
CA ALA A 19 -1.89 10.10 -14.90
C ALA A 19 -2.83 9.19 -15.72
N PRO A 20 -4.03 9.62 -16.16
CA PRO A 20 -4.93 8.79 -16.96
C PRO A 20 -4.32 8.32 -18.30
N THR A 21 -3.54 9.19 -18.96
CA THR A 21 -2.89 8.86 -20.24
C THR A 21 -1.77 7.85 -20.04
N LEU A 22 -0.98 8.03 -18.98
CA LEU A 22 0.10 7.11 -18.63
C LEU A 22 -0.44 5.74 -18.24
N LEU A 23 -1.55 5.69 -17.50
CA LEU A 23 -2.22 4.45 -17.09
C LEU A 23 -2.75 3.62 -18.25
N ARG A 24 -2.83 4.16 -19.47
CA ARG A 24 -3.22 3.43 -20.68
C ARG A 24 -2.04 2.76 -21.39
N ARG A 25 -0.80 3.20 -21.13
CA ARG A 25 0.40 2.72 -21.81
C ARG A 25 0.69 1.23 -21.53
N PRO A 26 1.12 0.45 -22.55
CA PRO A 26 1.49 -0.95 -22.36
C PRO A 26 2.82 -1.11 -21.59
N GLU A 27 3.69 -0.11 -21.59
CA GLU A 27 4.98 -0.15 -20.91
C GLU A 27 4.86 0.04 -19.39
N LEU A 28 3.69 0.47 -18.90
CA LEU A 28 3.46 0.69 -17.49
C LEU A 28 3.33 -0.66 -16.77
N ARG A 29 4.21 -0.89 -15.81
CA ARG A 29 4.19 -2.08 -14.95
C ARG A 29 3.38 -1.81 -13.68
N PRO A 30 2.85 -2.84 -12.99
CA PRO A 30 2.15 -2.67 -11.73
C PRO A 30 2.92 -1.83 -10.71
N ALA A 31 4.24 -2.02 -10.64
CA ALA A 31 5.13 -1.25 -9.78
C ALA A 31 5.00 0.28 -9.96
N HIS A 32 4.91 0.74 -11.21
CA HIS A 32 4.74 2.16 -11.54
C HIS A 32 3.33 2.66 -11.19
N ALA A 33 2.31 1.86 -11.48
CA ALA A 33 0.92 2.20 -11.21
C ALA A 33 0.63 2.33 -9.70
N TYR A 34 1.17 1.43 -8.88
CA TYR A 34 1.01 1.49 -7.42
C TYR A 34 1.72 2.66 -6.75
N VAL A 35 2.72 3.23 -7.42
CA VAL A 35 3.41 4.44 -7.00
C VAL A 35 2.58 5.66 -7.37
N LEU A 36 2.12 5.71 -8.62
CA LEU A 36 1.22 6.73 -9.13
C LEU A 36 -0.05 6.88 -8.27
N PHE A 37 -0.55 5.76 -7.74
CA PHE A 37 -1.71 5.71 -6.83
C PHE A 37 -1.69 6.78 -5.75
N TRP A 38 -0.52 7.02 -5.13
CA TRP A 38 -0.42 7.90 -3.95
C TRP A 38 -0.67 9.38 -4.25
N TRP A 39 -0.58 9.82 -5.50
CA TRP A 39 -0.88 11.20 -5.90
C TRP A 39 -1.87 11.31 -7.07
N ALA A 40 -2.37 10.17 -7.56
CA ALA A 40 -3.43 10.09 -8.55
C ALA A 40 -4.78 10.55 -7.96
N ASP A 41 -5.64 11.07 -8.82
CA ASP A 41 -7.04 11.34 -8.49
C ASP A 41 -7.86 10.05 -8.32
N ALA A 42 -9.12 10.19 -7.89
CA ALA A 42 -9.98 9.05 -7.58
C ALA A 42 -10.23 8.11 -8.78
N GLU A 43 -10.40 8.67 -9.99
CA GLU A 43 -10.66 7.87 -11.19
C GLU A 43 -9.41 7.11 -11.63
N ALA A 44 -8.24 7.76 -11.58
CA ALA A 44 -6.96 7.11 -11.85
C ALA A 44 -6.64 6.04 -10.80
N ARG A 45 -6.92 6.27 -9.51
CA ARG A 45 -6.77 5.26 -8.44
C ARG A 45 -7.65 4.04 -8.68
N LYS A 46 -8.91 4.25 -9.06
CA LYS A 46 -9.83 3.17 -9.44
C LYS A 46 -9.29 2.37 -10.62
N LEU A 47 -8.83 3.04 -11.67
CA LEU A 47 -8.23 2.39 -12.84
C LEU A 47 -6.97 1.59 -12.46
N ILE A 48 -6.13 2.13 -11.56
CA ILE A 48 -4.94 1.42 -11.05
C ILE A 48 -5.33 0.09 -10.42
N LEU A 49 -6.30 0.12 -9.51
CA LEU A 49 -6.75 -1.08 -8.79
C LEU A 49 -7.48 -2.08 -9.70
N GLN A 50 -8.15 -1.61 -10.75
CA GLN A 50 -8.82 -2.49 -11.72
C GLN A 50 -7.83 -3.18 -12.67
N ARG A 51 -6.85 -2.42 -13.19
CA ARG A 51 -5.96 -2.87 -14.27
C ARG A 51 -4.69 -3.55 -13.75
N PHE A 52 -4.12 -3.06 -12.65
CA PHE A 52 -2.78 -3.47 -12.21
C PHE A 52 -2.80 -4.36 -10.98
N ALA A 53 -3.95 -4.54 -10.32
CA ALA A 53 -4.08 -5.50 -9.23
C ALA A 53 -4.04 -6.94 -9.77
N VAL A 54 -2.84 -7.48 -9.84
CA VAL A 54 -2.55 -8.84 -10.30
C VAL A 54 -2.95 -9.85 -9.22
N SER A 55 -3.60 -10.95 -9.62
CA SER A 55 -3.91 -12.04 -8.70
C SER A 55 -2.63 -12.70 -8.21
N ARG A 56 -2.68 -13.31 -7.02
CA ARG A 56 -1.54 -14.08 -6.52
C ARG A 56 -1.17 -15.23 -7.47
N GLU A 57 -2.15 -15.86 -8.10
CA GLU A 57 -1.93 -16.99 -9.02
C GLU A 57 -1.01 -16.63 -10.18
N ILE A 58 -1.21 -15.47 -10.81
CA ILE A 58 -0.34 -14.98 -11.88
C ILE A 58 1.08 -14.74 -11.36
N LEU A 59 1.23 -14.23 -10.13
CA LEU A 59 2.56 -14.08 -9.52
C LEU A 59 3.21 -15.44 -9.27
N GLN A 60 2.45 -16.43 -8.81
CA GLN A 60 2.96 -17.79 -8.56
C GLN A 60 3.41 -18.46 -9.85
N ASP A 61 2.64 -18.35 -10.93
CA ASP A 61 2.96 -18.87 -12.25
C ASP A 61 4.26 -18.26 -12.80
N ALA A 62 4.39 -16.92 -12.70
CA ALA A 62 5.56 -16.20 -13.21
C ALA A 62 6.89 -16.53 -12.50
N VAL A 63 6.85 -17.08 -11.28
CA VAL A 63 8.04 -17.46 -10.51
C VAL A 63 8.06 -18.95 -10.15
N GLY A 64 7.26 -19.79 -10.82
CA GLY A 64 7.13 -21.22 -10.53
C GLY A 64 8.46 -21.97 -10.59
N ASP A 65 9.24 -21.75 -11.66
CA ASP A 65 10.54 -22.40 -11.85
C ASP A 65 11.57 -22.02 -10.78
N LEU A 66 11.54 -20.76 -10.34
CA LEU A 66 12.40 -20.27 -9.24
C LEU A 66 12.08 -20.97 -7.92
N PHE A 67 10.82 -21.34 -7.69
CA PHE A 67 10.43 -22.04 -6.46
C PHE A 67 10.87 -23.50 -6.43
N ALA A 68 10.90 -24.18 -7.58
CA ALA A 68 11.42 -25.55 -7.65
C ALA A 68 12.90 -25.57 -7.24
N VAL A 69 13.71 -24.68 -7.83
CA VAL A 69 15.14 -24.55 -7.51
C VAL A 69 15.36 -24.09 -6.06
N ALA A 70 14.64 -23.06 -5.61
CA ALA A 70 14.78 -22.57 -4.24
C ALA A 70 14.37 -23.61 -3.18
N SER A 71 13.43 -24.50 -3.51
CA SER A 71 13.02 -25.60 -2.64
C SER A 71 14.11 -26.68 -2.53
N GLU A 72 14.77 -27.01 -3.63
CA GLU A 72 15.91 -27.95 -3.65
C GLU A 72 17.10 -27.42 -2.82
N GLU A 73 17.32 -26.10 -2.82
CA GLU A 73 18.34 -25.42 -2.03
C GLU A 73 17.90 -25.09 -0.59
N GLY A 74 16.74 -25.57 -0.15
CA GLY A 74 16.26 -25.37 1.22
C GLY A 74 16.00 -23.91 1.59
N TRP A 75 15.62 -23.08 0.62
CA TRP A 75 15.25 -21.66 0.80
C TRP A 75 16.33 -20.83 1.50
N GLN A 76 17.61 -21.10 1.24
CA GLN A 76 18.71 -20.33 1.83
C GLN A 76 18.84 -18.94 1.23
N ASP A 77 18.46 -18.76 -0.03
CA ASP A 77 18.57 -17.50 -0.74
C ASP A 77 17.59 -16.42 -0.19
N PRO A 78 18.11 -15.23 0.20
CA PRO A 78 17.30 -14.11 0.66
C PRO A 78 16.27 -13.60 -0.37
N MET A 79 16.57 -13.67 -1.67
CA MET A 79 15.63 -13.22 -2.71
C MET A 79 14.42 -14.16 -2.80
N SER A 80 14.66 -15.46 -2.70
CA SER A 80 13.64 -16.52 -2.70
C SER A 80 12.71 -16.42 -1.48
N ARG A 81 13.27 -16.18 -0.28
CA ARG A 81 12.46 -15.91 0.93
C ARG A 81 11.59 -14.66 0.77
N LYS A 82 12.10 -13.64 0.08
CA LYS A 82 11.35 -12.41 -0.18
C LYS A 82 10.25 -12.62 -1.22
N ALA A 83 10.50 -13.40 -2.26
CA ALA A 83 9.50 -13.77 -3.27
C ALA A 83 8.34 -14.56 -2.64
N LEU A 84 8.63 -15.48 -1.71
CA LEU A 84 7.61 -16.20 -0.94
C LEU A 84 6.63 -15.26 -0.24
N GLN A 85 7.11 -14.18 0.38
CA GLN A 85 6.24 -13.22 1.06
C GLN A 85 5.19 -12.61 0.12
N PHE A 86 5.46 -12.47 -1.18
CA PHE A 86 4.49 -11.93 -2.14
C PHE A 86 3.38 -12.93 -2.52
N ILE A 87 3.66 -14.23 -2.41
CA ILE A 87 2.72 -15.30 -2.73
C ILE A 87 2.11 -15.95 -1.47
N GLU A 88 2.43 -15.44 -0.29
CA GLU A 88 1.80 -15.93 0.94
C GLU A 88 0.31 -15.61 0.98
N ARG A 89 -0.48 -16.61 1.41
CA ARG A 89 -1.94 -16.46 1.52
C ARG A 89 -2.41 -15.63 2.70
N ARG A 90 -1.61 -15.56 3.76
CA ARG A 90 -1.99 -14.96 5.04
C ARG A 90 -1.43 -13.55 5.15
N GLN A 91 -2.31 -12.57 5.30
CA GLN A 91 -1.91 -11.17 5.50
C GLN A 91 -1.70 -10.80 6.98
N ARG A 92 -2.56 -11.30 7.87
CA ARG A 92 -2.48 -10.98 9.31
C ARG A 92 -1.23 -11.59 9.95
N ASN A 93 -0.59 -10.84 10.84
CA ASN A 93 0.54 -11.30 11.63
C ASN A 93 0.05 -12.04 12.88
N ARG A 94 0.01 -13.37 12.86
CA ARG A 94 -0.43 -14.15 14.03
C ARG A 94 0.51 -14.03 15.23
N ALA A 95 1.80 -13.88 15.00
CA ALA A 95 2.78 -13.73 16.07
C ALA A 95 2.66 -12.37 16.79
N ALA A 96 2.04 -11.37 16.14
CA ALA A 96 1.78 -10.08 16.75
C ALA A 96 0.72 -10.14 17.85
N ILE A 97 -0.27 -11.04 17.74
CA ILE A 97 -1.38 -11.13 18.71
C ILE A 97 -0.84 -11.35 20.13
N ALA A 98 0.17 -12.21 20.29
CA ALA A 98 0.77 -12.49 21.60
C ALA A 98 1.51 -11.29 22.24
N LYS A 99 1.75 -10.21 21.48
CA LYS A 99 2.47 -9.01 21.92
C LYS A 99 1.60 -7.76 21.89
N SER A 100 0.42 -7.84 21.30
CA SER A 100 -0.49 -6.72 21.13
C SER A 100 -1.32 -6.53 22.40
N PRO A 101 -1.70 -5.29 22.75
CA PRO A 101 -2.71 -5.05 23.78
C PRO A 101 -4.13 -5.46 23.35
N PHE A 102 -4.33 -5.86 22.08
CA PHE A 102 -5.61 -6.31 21.54
C PHE A 102 -5.62 -7.82 21.31
N ASP A 103 -6.76 -8.47 21.60
CA ASP A 103 -6.95 -9.90 21.38
C ASP A 103 -7.01 -10.26 19.88
N SER A 104 -7.36 -9.29 19.03
CA SER A 104 -7.42 -9.46 17.59
C SER A 104 -7.28 -8.14 16.81
N LEU A 105 -7.08 -8.25 15.50
CA LEU A 105 -7.17 -7.10 14.59
C LEU A 105 -8.56 -6.46 14.64
N ASP A 106 -9.62 -7.25 14.77
CA ASP A 106 -11.00 -6.77 14.83
C ASP A 106 -11.22 -5.91 16.10
N ASP A 107 -10.62 -6.29 17.23
CA ASP A 107 -10.66 -5.52 18.47
C ASP A 107 -9.89 -4.20 18.37
N ALA A 108 -8.73 -4.21 17.70
CA ALA A 108 -7.98 -2.99 17.41
C ALA A 108 -8.78 -2.01 16.54
N ILE A 109 -9.53 -2.51 15.55
CA ILE A 109 -10.44 -1.71 14.73
C ILE A 109 -11.61 -1.15 15.56
N ALA A 110 -12.18 -1.96 16.45
CA ALA A 110 -13.24 -1.52 17.35
C ALA A 110 -12.77 -0.40 18.28
N ALA A 111 -11.55 -0.50 18.81
CA ALA A 111 -10.92 0.57 19.60
C ALA A 111 -10.70 1.84 18.77
N ALA A 112 -10.19 1.70 17.54
CA ALA A 112 -9.94 2.82 16.63
C ALA A 112 -11.20 3.62 16.29
N GLN A 113 -12.37 2.99 16.29
CA GLN A 113 -13.65 3.66 15.97
C GLN A 113 -13.93 4.86 16.89
N ASN A 114 -13.49 4.79 18.15
CA ASN A 114 -13.69 5.86 19.14
C ASN A 114 -12.64 6.97 19.03
N GLY A 115 -11.66 6.81 18.15
CA GLY A 115 -10.60 7.78 17.88
C GLY A 115 -9.32 7.05 17.47
N MET A 116 -8.79 7.43 16.30
CA MET A 116 -7.52 6.90 15.83
C MET A 116 -6.36 7.61 16.52
N THR A 117 -5.73 6.95 17.48
CA THR A 117 -4.45 7.39 18.05
C THR A 117 -3.27 6.81 17.27
N ARG A 118 -2.08 7.36 17.49
CA ARG A 118 -0.85 6.83 16.89
C ARG A 118 -0.61 5.37 17.30
N ASP A 119 -0.76 5.06 18.58
CA ASP A 119 -0.51 3.71 19.10
C ASP A 119 -1.50 2.70 18.52
N VAL A 120 -2.79 3.07 18.41
CA VAL A 120 -3.80 2.21 17.77
C VAL A 120 -3.49 1.99 16.29
N ALA A 121 -3.07 3.04 15.57
CA ALA A 121 -2.66 2.92 14.17
C ALA A 121 -1.43 2.01 14.00
N GLU A 122 -0.43 2.12 14.89
CA GLU A 122 0.75 1.26 14.90
C GLU A 122 0.38 -0.21 15.20
N GLU A 123 -0.52 -0.45 16.15
CA GLU A 123 -1.01 -1.79 16.47
C GLU A 123 -1.82 -2.42 15.33
N ILE A 124 -2.74 -1.67 14.70
CA ILE A 124 -3.47 -2.15 13.52
C ILE A 124 -2.49 -2.51 12.40
N SER A 125 -1.44 -1.71 12.21
CA SER A 125 -0.39 -1.98 11.22
C SER A 125 0.35 -3.27 11.56
N TYR A 126 0.77 -3.43 12.81
CA TYR A 126 1.51 -4.59 13.29
C TYR A 126 0.70 -5.89 13.15
N LEU A 127 -0.56 -5.89 13.58
CA LEU A 127 -1.50 -7.00 13.45
C LEU A 127 -1.83 -7.31 11.97
N SER A 128 -1.81 -6.31 11.10
CA SER A 128 -2.01 -6.46 9.64
C SER A 128 -0.77 -6.90 8.87
N GLY A 129 0.38 -7.11 9.55
CA GLY A 129 1.64 -7.49 8.92
C GLY A 129 2.32 -6.34 8.15
N LEU A 130 2.04 -5.09 8.53
CA LEU A 130 2.59 -3.90 7.90
C LEU A 130 3.70 -3.29 8.74
N LYS A 131 4.69 -2.70 8.07
CA LYS A 131 5.65 -1.83 8.74
C LYS A 131 4.97 -0.50 9.10
N PRO A 132 5.41 0.19 10.17
CA PRO A 132 4.76 1.42 10.66
C PRO A 132 4.55 2.49 9.58
N MET A 133 5.54 2.69 8.70
CA MET A 133 5.45 3.67 7.61
C MET A 133 4.32 3.38 6.62
N THR A 134 4.13 2.11 6.25
CA THR A 134 3.05 1.68 5.36
C THR A 134 1.70 1.96 6.01
N GLY A 135 1.57 1.63 7.30
CA GLY A 135 0.39 1.93 8.09
C GLY A 135 0.08 3.42 8.14
N ALA A 136 1.06 4.23 8.52
CA ALA A 136 0.94 5.68 8.56
C ALA A 136 0.44 6.23 7.21
N LYS A 137 1.06 5.81 6.09
CA LYS A 137 0.66 6.24 4.74
C LYS A 137 -0.79 5.86 4.40
N ILE A 138 -1.24 4.68 4.80
CA ILE A 138 -2.62 4.22 4.60
C ILE A 138 -3.61 5.09 5.40
N PHE A 139 -3.32 5.37 6.68
CA PHE A 139 -4.24 6.09 7.56
C PHE A 139 -4.31 7.59 7.27
N THR A 140 -3.21 8.18 6.78
CA THR A 140 -3.15 9.61 6.43
C THR A 140 -3.57 9.90 4.99
N ASP A 141 -3.82 8.88 4.15
CA ASP A 141 -4.22 9.09 2.77
C ASP A 141 -5.58 9.81 2.68
N PRO A 142 -5.67 10.99 2.03
CA PRO A 142 -6.88 11.80 2.05
C PRO A 142 -8.07 11.16 1.32
N GLY A 143 -7.81 10.34 0.29
CA GLY A 143 -8.85 9.64 -0.45
C GLY A 143 -9.46 8.46 0.33
N GLY A 144 -8.64 7.78 1.13
CA GLY A 144 -9.05 6.70 2.01
C GLY A 144 -9.26 5.35 1.30
N GLU A 145 -9.08 5.26 -0.02
CA GLU A 145 -9.15 3.99 -0.75
C GLU A 145 -8.17 2.92 -0.20
N PRO A 146 -6.97 3.28 0.31
CA PRO A 146 -6.10 2.32 1.00
C PRO A 146 -6.73 1.62 2.22
N LEU A 147 -7.71 2.24 2.89
CA LEU A 147 -8.44 1.60 3.99
C LEU A 147 -9.25 0.41 3.48
N ALA A 148 -9.85 0.52 2.30
CA ALA A 148 -10.55 -0.60 1.66
C ALA A 148 -9.59 -1.74 1.32
N ILE A 149 -8.39 -1.42 0.81
CA ILE A 149 -7.35 -2.42 0.52
C ILE A 149 -6.89 -3.12 1.79
N LEU A 150 -6.60 -2.35 2.85
CA LEU A 150 -6.24 -2.88 4.17
C LEU A 150 -7.31 -3.86 4.67
N CYS A 151 -8.58 -3.42 4.71
CA CYS A 151 -9.67 -4.25 5.19
C CYS A 151 -9.84 -5.52 4.35
N LYS A 152 -9.83 -5.40 3.02
CA LYS A 152 -10.01 -6.56 2.13
C LYS A 152 -8.87 -7.56 2.25
N ALA A 153 -7.63 -7.10 2.25
CA ALA A 153 -6.44 -7.96 2.30
C ALA A 153 -6.33 -8.74 3.62
N THR A 154 -6.76 -8.12 4.72
CA THR A 154 -6.76 -8.71 6.07
C THR A 154 -8.03 -9.50 6.39
N GLY A 155 -9.04 -9.49 5.52
CA GLY A 155 -10.31 -10.17 5.74
C GLY A 155 -11.20 -9.48 6.77
N LEU A 156 -11.01 -8.19 7.04
CA LEU A 156 -11.92 -7.40 7.86
C LEU A 156 -13.25 -7.17 7.13
N PRO A 157 -14.38 -7.11 7.86
CA PRO A 157 -15.69 -6.90 7.27
C PRO A 157 -15.85 -5.47 6.74
N ARG A 158 -16.83 -5.26 5.84
CA ARG A 158 -17.18 -3.93 5.30
C ARG A 158 -17.41 -2.87 6.38
N ALA A 159 -17.96 -3.26 7.53
CA ALA A 159 -18.18 -2.36 8.68
C ALA A 159 -16.87 -1.76 9.25
N ALA A 160 -15.75 -2.47 9.11
CA ALA A 160 -14.44 -1.99 9.56
C ALA A 160 -14.00 -0.71 8.84
N ILE A 161 -14.43 -0.50 7.59
CA ILE A 161 -14.15 0.74 6.85
C ILE A 161 -14.80 1.92 7.56
N ARG A 162 -16.08 1.79 7.94
CA ARG A 162 -16.79 2.86 8.64
C ARG A 162 -16.20 3.11 10.03
N ALA A 163 -15.79 2.05 10.73
CA ALA A 163 -15.09 2.17 12.01
C ALA A 163 -13.80 2.99 11.87
N LEU A 164 -12.93 2.62 10.92
CA LEU A 164 -11.69 3.36 10.62
C LEU A 164 -11.97 4.80 10.17
N TRP A 165 -12.95 4.99 9.28
CA TRP A 165 -13.34 6.30 8.76
C TRP A 165 -13.77 7.26 9.87
N ARG A 166 -14.60 6.77 10.79
CA ARG A 166 -15.04 7.50 11.99
C ARG A 166 -13.89 7.77 12.94
N GLY A 167 -13.05 6.77 13.20
CA GLY A 167 -11.84 6.92 14.02
C GLY A 167 -10.89 8.00 13.52
N LEU A 168 -10.76 8.11 12.19
CA LEU A 168 -9.99 9.14 11.49
C LEU A 168 -10.71 10.49 11.39
N ARG A 169 -11.89 10.63 12.02
CA ARG A 169 -12.71 11.85 12.04
C ARG A 169 -13.08 12.37 10.65
N ARG A 170 -13.30 11.46 9.70
CA ARG A 170 -13.72 11.82 8.34
C ARG A 170 -15.26 11.93 8.28
N PRO A 171 -15.83 12.88 7.50
CA PRO A 171 -17.28 13.01 7.38
C PRO A 171 -17.92 11.76 6.79
N GLU A 172 -18.91 11.18 7.47
CA GLU A 172 -19.69 10.05 6.92
C GLU A 172 -20.83 10.51 6.01
N VAL A 173 -21.28 11.74 6.18
CA VAL A 173 -22.35 12.36 5.40
C VAL A 173 -21.91 13.71 4.83
N ASP A 174 -22.53 14.11 3.73
CA ASP A 174 -22.37 15.45 3.15
C ASP A 174 -23.39 16.47 3.73
N SER A 175 -23.42 17.68 3.18
CA SER A 175 -24.32 18.75 3.61
C SER A 175 -25.81 18.45 3.39
N THR A 176 -26.14 17.44 2.59
CA THR A 176 -27.52 17.01 2.31
C THR A 176 -27.97 15.84 3.20
N GLY A 177 -27.06 15.28 4.00
CA GLY A 177 -27.29 14.09 4.80
C GLY A 177 -27.11 12.77 4.04
N ALA A 178 -26.76 12.82 2.75
CA ALA A 178 -26.38 11.64 1.97
C ALA A 178 -24.99 11.13 2.40
N THR A 179 -24.65 9.89 2.07
CA THR A 179 -23.31 9.36 2.39
C THR A 179 -22.25 10.20 1.68
N ALA A 180 -21.19 10.60 2.40
CA ALA A 180 -20.15 11.42 1.83
C ALA A 180 -19.55 10.74 0.58
N PRO A 181 -19.41 11.43 -0.57
CA PRO A 181 -18.94 10.81 -1.81
C PRO A 181 -17.59 10.11 -1.69
N ALA A 182 -16.71 10.59 -0.79
CA ALA A 182 -15.45 9.93 -0.51
C ALA A 182 -15.63 8.57 0.17
N LEU A 183 -16.52 8.48 1.17
CA LEU A 183 -16.84 7.21 1.82
C LEU A 183 -17.49 6.23 0.85
N GLU A 184 -18.42 6.70 -0.01
CA GLU A 184 -19.02 5.86 -1.06
C GLU A 184 -17.97 5.26 -2.00
N ARG A 185 -17.00 6.07 -2.44
CA ARG A 185 -15.88 5.58 -3.27
C ARG A 185 -15.07 4.51 -2.56
N VAL A 186 -14.69 4.71 -1.30
CA VAL A 186 -13.92 3.72 -0.52
C VAL A 186 -14.71 2.42 -0.37
N MET A 187 -16.00 2.52 -0.08
CA MET A 187 -16.89 1.36 -0.01
C MET A 187 -16.99 0.62 -1.36
N ALA A 188 -17.07 1.34 -2.47
CA ALA A 188 -17.07 0.75 -3.82
C ALA A 188 -15.74 0.06 -4.15
N VAL A 189 -14.59 0.62 -3.72
CA VAL A 189 -13.27 -0.04 -3.88
C VAL A 189 -13.24 -1.37 -3.14
N PHE A 190 -13.77 -1.43 -1.92
CA PHE A 190 -13.83 -2.67 -1.15
C PHE A 190 -14.66 -3.76 -1.82
N ASP A 191 -15.80 -3.38 -2.40
CA ASP A 191 -16.69 -4.33 -3.08
C ASP A 191 -16.09 -4.83 -4.39
N MET A 192 -15.40 -3.94 -5.12
CA MET A 192 -14.82 -4.22 -6.43
C MET A 192 -13.57 -5.12 -6.37
N ILE A 193 -12.68 -4.92 -5.40
CA ILE A 193 -11.41 -5.65 -5.38
C ILE A 193 -11.55 -7.05 -4.75
N ALA A 194 -10.93 -8.06 -5.36
CA ALA A 194 -10.81 -9.40 -4.80
C ALA A 194 -9.79 -9.46 -3.65
N VAL A 195 -9.94 -10.42 -2.74
CA VAL A 195 -9.08 -10.55 -1.55
C VAL A 195 -7.62 -10.77 -1.92
N ASP A 196 -7.34 -11.68 -2.85
CA ASP A 196 -5.99 -12.02 -3.30
C ASP A 196 -5.28 -10.84 -3.99
N ARG A 197 -6.02 -10.09 -4.82
CA ARG A 197 -5.55 -8.85 -5.45
C ARG A 197 -5.23 -7.77 -4.41
N ALA A 198 -6.11 -7.58 -3.42
CA ALA A 198 -5.86 -6.64 -2.33
C ALA A 198 -4.61 -7.02 -1.52
N GLN A 199 -4.37 -8.31 -1.28
CA GLN A 199 -3.16 -8.80 -0.63
C GLN A 199 -1.91 -8.47 -1.46
N THR A 200 -1.93 -8.71 -2.77
CA THR A 200 -0.80 -8.36 -3.66
C THR A 200 -0.50 -6.85 -3.62
N VAL A 201 -1.53 -6.01 -3.71
CA VAL A 201 -1.39 -4.54 -3.63
C VAL A 201 -0.77 -4.14 -2.28
N LEU A 202 -1.33 -4.65 -1.17
CA LEU A 202 -0.89 -4.29 0.17
C LEU A 202 0.55 -4.73 0.45
N ARG A 203 0.94 -5.93 0.00
CA ARG A 203 2.32 -6.44 0.12
C ARG A 203 3.29 -5.61 -0.71
N TYR A 204 2.89 -5.21 -1.92
CA TYR A 204 3.69 -4.33 -2.74
C TYR A 204 3.93 -2.99 -2.05
N TRP A 205 2.87 -2.34 -1.55
CA TRP A 205 3.01 -1.09 -0.79
C TRP A 205 3.89 -1.25 0.43
N ASN A 206 3.69 -2.34 1.19
CA ASN A 206 4.48 -2.60 2.37
C ASN A 206 5.97 -2.76 2.04
N TRP A 207 6.29 -3.44 0.94
CA TRP A 207 7.64 -3.59 0.48
C TRP A 207 8.24 -2.29 -0.07
N SER A 208 7.54 -1.60 -0.97
CA SER A 208 8.06 -0.42 -1.66
C SER A 208 8.33 0.70 -0.68
N LEU A 209 7.33 1.06 0.14
CA LEU A 209 7.44 2.15 1.13
C LEU A 209 8.50 1.87 2.18
N SER A 210 8.63 0.63 2.60
CA SER A 210 9.63 0.24 3.59
C SER A 210 11.04 0.09 3.04
N SER A 211 11.19 -0.26 1.77
CA SER A 211 12.51 -0.43 1.17
C SER A 211 13.14 0.93 0.88
N ALA A 212 12.34 1.94 0.51
CA ALA A 212 12.81 3.30 0.25
C ALA A 212 13.58 3.89 1.43
N LEU A 213 13.10 3.72 2.65
CA LEU A 213 13.77 4.22 3.85
C LEU A 213 14.99 3.38 4.25
N THR A 214 16.09 3.54 3.51
CA THR A 214 17.41 3.13 4.02
C THR A 214 17.92 4.17 5.03
N PRO A 215 18.77 3.78 6.01
CA PRO A 215 19.45 4.73 6.89
C PRO A 215 20.21 5.82 6.12
N ALA A 216 20.77 5.47 4.96
CA ALA A 216 21.43 6.41 4.05
C ALA A 216 20.44 7.42 3.46
N LEU A 217 19.26 6.99 3.00
CA LEU A 217 18.23 7.92 2.49
C LEU A 217 17.70 8.85 3.59
N LEU A 218 17.50 8.35 4.82
CA LEU A 218 17.11 9.17 5.97
C LEU A 218 18.14 10.27 6.26
N LYS A 219 19.43 9.95 6.09
CA LYS A 219 20.52 10.92 6.21
C LYS A 219 20.50 11.93 5.07
N ALA A 220 20.37 11.48 3.83
CA ALA A 220 20.30 12.34 2.65
C ALA A 220 19.10 13.32 2.68
N ILE A 221 17.91 12.87 3.12
CA ILE A 221 16.73 13.73 3.30
C ILE A 221 16.99 14.81 4.36
N ARG A 222 17.69 14.47 5.46
CA ARG A 222 18.06 15.44 6.50
C ARG A 222 19.13 16.42 6.04
N GLU A 223 20.01 15.99 5.15
CA GLU A 223 21.15 16.76 4.66
C GLU A 223 20.86 17.50 3.33
N GLY A 224 19.70 17.25 2.71
CA GLY A 224 19.28 17.89 1.45
C GLY A 224 20.02 17.40 0.20
N ASP A 225 20.58 16.18 0.24
CA ASP A 225 21.44 15.67 -0.82
C ASP A 225 20.64 14.93 -1.92
N GLU A 226 20.34 15.64 -3.00
CA GLU A 226 19.62 15.12 -4.18
C GLU A 226 20.49 14.25 -5.11
N ALA A 227 21.83 14.24 -4.94
CA ALA A 227 22.73 13.52 -5.84
C ALA A 227 22.73 11.99 -5.61
N ALA A 228 22.30 11.53 -4.43
CA ALA A 228 22.27 10.11 -4.07
C ALA A 228 21.13 9.29 -4.73
N VAL A 229 20.25 9.93 -5.50
CA VAL A 229 19.00 9.33 -6.00
C VAL A 229 19.23 8.19 -7.01
N ASP A 230 20.33 8.23 -7.76
CA ASP A 230 20.64 7.25 -8.81
C ASP A 230 21.10 5.89 -8.26
N GLU A 231 21.56 5.82 -7.01
CA GLU A 231 22.05 4.58 -6.37
C GLU A 231 20.94 3.66 -5.84
N TYR A 232 19.68 4.13 -5.83
CA TYR A 232 18.57 3.42 -5.22
C TYR A 232 17.95 2.37 -6.16
N SER A 233 17.41 1.29 -5.60
CA SER A 233 16.62 0.33 -6.38
C SER A 233 15.28 0.92 -6.83
N VAL A 234 14.68 0.36 -7.88
CA VAL A 234 13.38 0.82 -8.44
C VAL A 234 12.30 1.04 -7.38
N PRO A 235 12.05 0.11 -6.44
CA PRO A 235 11.03 0.27 -5.40
C PRO A 235 11.37 1.40 -4.42
N GLN A 236 12.66 1.67 -4.22
CA GLN A 236 13.15 2.71 -3.34
C GLN A 236 12.92 4.09 -3.94
N ARG A 237 13.27 4.30 -5.21
CA ARG A 237 12.93 5.54 -5.93
C ARG A 237 11.43 5.78 -5.97
N ALA A 238 10.68 4.74 -6.33
CA ALA A 238 9.21 4.72 -6.34
C ALA A 238 8.58 5.19 -5.01
N ALA A 239 9.06 4.68 -3.89
CA ALA A 239 8.54 5.07 -2.59
C ALA A 239 9.12 6.39 -2.07
N MET A 240 10.39 6.73 -2.37
CA MET A 240 10.95 8.06 -2.10
C MET A 240 10.08 9.15 -2.76
N LEU A 241 9.72 8.91 -4.02
CA LEU A 241 8.73 9.68 -4.75
C LEU A 241 7.43 9.79 -3.92
N ALA A 242 6.80 8.67 -3.55
CA ALA A 242 5.55 8.69 -2.79
C ALA A 242 5.63 9.39 -1.41
N LEU A 243 6.81 9.45 -0.80
CA LEU A 243 7.06 9.95 0.57
C LEU A 243 7.56 11.40 0.64
N SER A 244 8.11 11.97 -0.44
CA SER A 244 8.74 13.31 -0.47
C SER A 244 7.91 14.47 0.13
N ARG A 245 6.57 14.39 0.11
CA ARG A 245 5.68 15.39 0.74
C ARG A 245 5.28 15.09 2.19
N ASP A 246 5.39 13.84 2.65
CA ASP A 246 5.06 13.50 4.04
C ASP A 246 6.16 13.98 5.00
N PHE A 247 7.37 14.22 4.48
CA PHE A 247 8.53 14.72 5.22
C PHE A 247 8.87 16.20 4.94
N GLY A 248 8.28 16.80 3.90
CA GLY A 248 8.44 18.21 3.59
C GLY A 248 7.53 19.06 4.48
N ARG A 249 8.10 19.62 5.55
CA ARG A 249 7.58 20.82 6.21
C ARG A 249 8.17 22.05 5.53
#